data_AF-A0AAW7M8G8-F1
#
_entry.id   AF-A0AAW7M8G8-F1
#
_cell.length_a   1.000
_cell.length_b   1.000
_cell.length_c   1.000
_cell.angle_alpha   90.00
_cell.angle_beta   90.00
_cell.angle_gamma   90.00
#
_symmetry.space_group_name_H-M   'P 1'
#
loop_
_entity.id
_entity.type
_entity.pdbx_description
1 polymer ?
#
loop_
_entity_poly.entity_id
_entity_poly.type
_entity_poly.pdbx_seq_one_letter_code
_entity_poly.pdbx_strand_id
1 'polypeptide(L)'
;MSAVETRARERRTWRLGLASVTLLVLLVGAAWSLMAEPFTKVDEPRHFNSVVRLMEGGGWPAPREAPLLDAVRVAASEAGHPFAGDEASPALPGERSALDEHEGSTRGIADDPDWMTQHPPGYYGLTAGLISAVGGHGWSWDHALLAMRLLSDLWVALATIPVALAARRLSGSPRGALVGAAAVLAIPQYFHVGALVSNDALSVLLASLVLHQCVVAMDSERGSWRRAAVLGLTLGAGLFVKGLFLTLIPVVAIALAVPAVRRHGWRWRALIAPAIAMAVAFATGGWWYLRNLLVYGAIQPSNFGSGREDVAAEGYDLLEFVTTALLRLNSTFWGSLNPALALPGWYLAGALVVTLLVVVVGAIRSRHRLILLVLAAYPVALLAITLNHAWEIYWNYGLFRGIQGRYLFPAILILGVLVAISWSVVERRLRAPLPAIGGAVAVLGLGAVACAGWMVALHGFWPEAGSVGEGLAVMSAALGVPGVVANVLVVAAFAALALTAAAVAVQRGTDDDARTVPVAPALAPS
;
A
#
# COMPACT_ATOMS: atom_id res chain seq x y z
N MET A 1 -31.82 -28.30 2.06
CA MET A 1 -30.42 -28.05 2.46
C MET A 1 -30.35 -27.93 3.96
N SER A 2 -29.50 -28.71 4.61
CA SER A 2 -29.28 -28.59 6.07
C SER A 2 -28.62 -27.25 6.42
N ALA A 3 -28.76 -26.79 7.67
CA ALA A 3 -28.07 -25.58 8.15
C ALA A 3 -26.54 -25.69 8.01
N VAL A 4 -26.00 -26.92 8.06
CA VAL A 4 -24.59 -27.23 7.88
C VAL A 4 -24.14 -27.01 6.44
N GLU A 5 -24.90 -27.52 5.46
CA GLU A 5 -24.64 -27.31 4.02
C GLU A 5 -24.69 -25.83 3.64
N THR A 6 -25.63 -25.09 4.24
CA THR A 6 -25.78 -23.66 4.00
C THR A 6 -24.56 -22.86 4.48
N ARG A 7 -24.10 -23.10 5.71
CA ARG A 7 -22.88 -22.47 6.25
C ARG A 7 -21.62 -22.89 5.50
N ALA A 8 -21.54 -24.14 5.02
CA ALA A 8 -20.43 -24.62 4.22
C ALA A 8 -20.37 -23.90 2.86
N ARG A 9 -21.53 -23.73 2.20
CA ARG A 9 -21.65 -22.97 0.95
C ARG A 9 -21.24 -21.51 1.13
N GLU A 10 -21.73 -20.83 2.17
CA GLU A 10 -21.37 -19.42 2.46
C GLU A 10 -19.87 -19.24 2.70
N ARG A 11 -19.25 -20.14 3.47
CA ARG A 11 -17.80 -20.12 3.67
C ARG A 11 -17.05 -20.31 2.37
N ARG A 12 -17.52 -21.21 1.49
CA ARG A 12 -16.91 -21.45 0.18
C ARG A 12 -17.05 -20.22 -0.73
N THR A 13 -18.25 -19.65 -0.86
CA THR A 13 -18.48 -18.47 -1.70
C THR A 13 -17.70 -17.26 -1.22
N TRP A 14 -17.59 -17.07 0.10
CA TRP A 14 -16.76 -16.01 0.68
C TRP A 14 -15.28 -16.19 0.33
N ARG A 15 -14.73 -17.40 0.53
CA ARG A 15 -13.33 -17.71 0.22
C ARG A 15 -13.02 -17.51 -1.26
N LEU A 16 -13.93 -17.92 -2.14
CA LEU A 16 -13.80 -17.71 -3.58
C LEU A 16 -13.80 -16.22 -3.94
N GLY A 17 -14.73 -15.43 -3.37
CA GLY A 17 -14.75 -13.99 -3.62
C GLY A 17 -13.52 -13.26 -3.08
N LEU A 18 -13.00 -13.69 -1.92
CA LEU A 18 -11.76 -13.17 -1.36
C LEU A 18 -10.55 -13.50 -2.25
N ALA A 19 -10.47 -14.74 -2.72
CA ALA A 19 -9.42 -15.17 -3.63
C ALA A 19 -9.51 -14.42 -4.98
N SER A 20 -10.71 -14.25 -5.53
CA SER A 20 -10.90 -13.57 -6.82
C SER A 20 -10.52 -12.10 -6.77
N VAL A 21 -10.90 -11.35 -5.71
CA VAL A 21 -10.52 -9.93 -5.58
C VAL A 21 -9.02 -9.78 -5.34
N THR A 22 -8.42 -10.69 -4.57
CA THR A 22 -6.95 -10.71 -4.35
C THR A 22 -6.20 -10.98 -5.66
N LEU A 23 -6.66 -11.97 -6.43
CA LEU A 23 -6.11 -12.29 -7.75
C LEU A 23 -6.30 -11.13 -8.74
N LEU A 24 -7.46 -10.47 -8.73
CA LEU A 24 -7.72 -9.30 -9.56
C LEU A 24 -6.73 -8.17 -9.25
N VAL A 25 -6.52 -7.84 -7.98
CA VAL A 25 -5.55 -6.81 -7.58
C VAL A 25 -4.14 -7.20 -8.01
N LEU A 26 -3.74 -8.47 -7.86
CA LEU A 26 -2.45 -8.97 -8.32
C LEU A 26 -2.26 -8.81 -9.84
N LEU A 27 -3.25 -9.20 -10.63
CA LEU A 27 -3.18 -9.15 -12.09
C LEU A 27 -3.19 -7.71 -12.62
N VAL A 28 -3.95 -6.82 -11.97
CA VAL A 28 -3.90 -5.38 -12.28
C VAL A 28 -2.52 -4.82 -11.92
N GLY A 29 -1.97 -5.15 -10.74
CA GLY A 29 -0.60 -4.76 -10.37
C GLY A 29 0.44 -5.22 -11.39
N ALA A 30 0.41 -6.51 -11.77
CA ALA A 30 1.33 -7.06 -12.77
C ALA A 30 1.22 -6.33 -14.13
N ALA A 31 0.01 -5.95 -14.55
CA ALA A 31 -0.18 -5.14 -15.75
C ALA A 31 0.42 -3.72 -15.63
N TRP A 32 0.43 -3.14 -14.43
CA TRP A 32 1.15 -1.89 -14.15
C TRP A 32 2.67 -2.07 -14.10
N SER A 33 3.18 -3.17 -13.53
CA SER A 33 4.62 -3.48 -13.47
C SER A 33 5.25 -3.68 -14.84
N LEU A 34 4.51 -4.25 -15.77
CA LEU A 34 4.93 -4.34 -17.17
C LEU A 34 4.94 -2.99 -17.89
N MET A 35 4.04 -2.08 -17.48
CA MET A 35 3.76 -0.83 -18.20
C MET A 35 4.60 0.34 -17.70
N ALA A 36 5.00 0.30 -16.43
CA ALA A 36 5.86 1.30 -15.82
C ALA A 36 7.24 1.32 -16.49
N GLU A 37 7.62 2.47 -17.02
CA GLU A 37 8.95 2.69 -17.59
C GLU A 37 10.04 2.45 -16.52
N PRO A 38 11.06 1.61 -16.79
CA PRO A 38 12.11 1.29 -15.82
C PRO A 38 12.84 2.55 -15.34
N PHE A 39 13.12 2.67 -14.04
CA PHE A 39 14.05 3.68 -13.48
C PHE A 39 13.68 5.16 -13.70
N THR A 40 12.47 5.48 -14.18
CA THR A 40 11.99 6.86 -14.36
C THR A 40 11.71 7.61 -13.06
N LYS A 41 11.26 6.87 -12.03
CA LYS A 41 10.96 7.45 -10.72
C LYS A 41 12.24 7.65 -9.95
N VAL A 42 12.46 8.87 -9.48
CA VAL A 42 13.66 9.27 -8.71
C VAL A 42 14.03 8.27 -7.60
N ASP A 43 13.06 7.64 -6.95
CA ASP A 43 13.34 6.70 -5.84
C ASP A 43 13.62 5.26 -6.27
N GLU A 44 13.08 4.78 -7.41
CA GLU A 44 13.13 3.35 -7.78
C GLU A 44 14.56 2.82 -8.02
N PRO A 45 15.45 3.50 -8.77
CA PRO A 45 16.83 3.06 -8.95
C PRO A 45 17.56 2.90 -7.62
N ARG A 46 17.28 3.76 -6.64
CA ARG A 46 17.93 3.72 -5.32
C ARG A 46 17.39 2.61 -4.44
N HIS A 47 16.08 2.33 -4.52
CA HIS A 47 15.53 1.15 -3.87
C HIS A 47 16.12 -0.13 -4.45
N PHE A 48 16.21 -0.22 -5.78
CA PHE A 48 16.84 -1.32 -6.49
C PHE A 48 18.31 -1.48 -6.08
N ASN A 49 19.08 -0.38 -6.07
CA ASN A 49 20.47 -0.32 -5.62
C ASN A 49 20.67 -0.86 -4.20
N SER A 50 19.81 -0.47 -3.26
CA SER A 50 19.88 -0.97 -1.89
C SER A 50 19.60 -2.47 -1.77
N VAL A 51 18.78 -3.05 -2.67
CA VAL A 51 18.58 -4.51 -2.73
C VAL A 51 19.82 -5.19 -3.32
N VAL A 52 20.31 -4.73 -4.48
CA VAL A 52 21.49 -5.30 -5.15
C VAL A 52 22.73 -5.22 -4.25
N ARG A 53 22.94 -4.09 -3.56
CA ARG A 53 24.04 -3.93 -2.59
C ARG A 53 24.00 -4.99 -1.48
N LEU A 54 22.81 -5.34 -0.99
CA LEU A 54 22.70 -6.39 0.03
C LEU A 54 22.92 -7.80 -0.56
N MET A 55 22.57 -8.02 -1.83
CA MET A 55 22.90 -9.24 -2.55
C MET A 55 24.43 -9.40 -2.67
N GLU A 56 25.15 -8.34 -3.03
CA GLU A 56 26.63 -8.31 -3.14
C GLU A 56 27.36 -8.30 -1.78
N GLY A 57 26.63 -8.31 -0.65
CA GLY A 57 27.23 -8.25 0.68
C GLY A 57 27.77 -6.88 1.11
N GLY A 58 27.44 -5.80 0.39
CA GLY A 58 27.86 -4.42 0.66
C GLY A 58 27.24 -3.78 1.92
N GLY A 59 26.41 -4.51 2.66
CA GLY A 59 25.89 -4.11 3.96
C GLY A 59 24.92 -2.91 3.92
N TRP A 60 24.79 -2.24 5.07
CA TRP A 60 23.89 -1.10 5.27
C TRP A 60 24.66 0.14 5.80
N PRO A 61 25.29 0.92 4.90
CA PRO A 61 26.07 2.11 5.27
C PRO A 61 25.25 3.16 6.02
N ALA A 62 25.93 4.14 6.62
CA ALA A 62 25.23 5.25 7.24
C ALA A 62 24.44 6.07 6.19
N PRO A 63 23.35 6.74 6.59
CA PRO A 63 22.62 7.63 5.71
C PRO A 63 23.56 8.63 5.03
N ARG A 64 23.39 8.81 3.70
CA ARG A 64 24.23 9.64 2.82
C ARG A 64 25.62 9.09 2.47
N GLU A 65 26.08 8.01 3.11
CA GLU A 65 27.36 7.37 2.79
C GLU A 65 27.22 6.20 1.81
N ALA A 66 25.99 5.81 1.50
CA ALA A 66 25.74 4.66 0.65
C ALA A 66 25.99 4.98 -0.84
N PRO A 67 26.85 4.20 -1.52
CA PRO A 67 27.15 4.43 -2.93
C PRO A 67 26.03 3.93 -3.84
N LEU A 68 25.96 4.51 -5.04
CA LEU A 68 25.28 3.92 -6.18
C LEU A 68 26.24 2.94 -6.88
N LEU A 69 25.80 1.69 -7.06
CA LEU A 69 26.55 0.64 -7.74
C LEU A 69 26.60 0.89 -9.24
N ASP A 70 27.70 0.48 -9.88
CA ASP A 70 27.86 0.64 -11.33
C ASP A 70 26.85 -0.21 -12.11
N ALA A 71 26.51 -1.41 -11.60
CA ALA A 71 25.45 -2.25 -12.18
C ALA A 71 24.12 -1.50 -12.32
N VAL A 72 23.78 -0.64 -11.35
CA VAL A 72 22.53 0.14 -11.38
C VAL A 72 22.63 1.36 -12.30
N ARG A 73 23.80 2.00 -12.36
CA ARG A 73 24.05 3.10 -13.31
C ARG A 73 23.97 2.62 -14.75
N VAL A 74 24.58 1.46 -15.04
CA VAL A 74 24.51 0.79 -16.35
C VAL A 74 23.07 0.41 -16.66
N ALA A 75 22.36 -0.25 -15.73
CA ALA A 75 20.95 -0.60 -15.92
C ALA A 75 20.06 0.62 -16.19
N ALA A 76 20.27 1.74 -15.49
CA ALA A 76 19.53 2.97 -15.72
C ALA A 76 19.88 3.60 -17.09
N SER A 77 21.14 3.56 -17.51
CA SER A 77 21.59 4.02 -18.84
C SER A 77 20.99 3.17 -19.96
N GLU A 78 21.03 1.84 -19.84
CA GLU A 78 20.39 0.90 -20.78
C GLU A 78 18.86 1.03 -20.80
N ALA A 79 18.24 1.45 -19.69
CA ALA A 79 16.82 1.77 -19.64
C ALA A 79 16.47 3.12 -20.32
N GLY A 80 17.46 3.92 -20.73
CA GLY A 80 17.25 5.23 -21.34
C GLY A 80 17.24 6.40 -20.36
N HIS A 81 17.62 6.18 -19.10
CA HIS A 81 17.63 7.18 -18.02
C HIS A 81 18.99 7.25 -17.30
N PRO A 82 20.08 7.61 -18.01
CA PRO A 82 21.40 7.73 -17.38
C PRO A 82 21.38 8.79 -16.27
N PHE A 83 22.12 8.54 -15.18
CA PHE A 83 22.32 9.56 -14.16
C PHE A 83 23.19 10.70 -14.72
N ALA A 84 23.11 11.87 -14.07
CA ALA A 84 23.93 13.01 -14.46
C ALA A 84 25.42 12.63 -14.43
N GLY A 85 26.12 12.87 -15.54
CA GLY A 85 27.55 12.55 -15.69
C GLY A 85 27.86 11.14 -16.21
N ASP A 86 26.87 10.25 -16.36
CA ASP A 86 27.07 8.94 -16.97
C ASP A 86 27.04 9.02 -18.51
N GLU A 87 27.85 8.19 -19.17
CA GLU A 87 27.78 8.03 -20.62
C GLU A 87 26.45 7.37 -21.02
N ALA A 88 25.83 7.91 -22.08
CA ALA A 88 24.58 7.38 -22.61
C ALA A 88 24.85 6.06 -23.36
N SER A 89 24.19 4.99 -22.91
CA SER A 89 24.13 3.72 -23.63
C SER A 89 22.98 3.76 -24.65
N PRO A 90 23.00 2.91 -25.70
CA PRO A 90 21.81 2.68 -26.51
C PRO A 90 20.66 2.29 -25.58
N ALA A 91 19.49 2.92 -25.76
CA ALA A 91 18.31 2.55 -24.98
C ALA A 91 17.81 1.18 -25.42
N LEU A 92 17.56 0.31 -24.44
CA LEU A 92 17.03 -1.04 -24.58
C LEU A 92 17.81 -1.93 -25.58
N PRO A 93 19.14 -2.19 -25.37
CA PRO A 93 19.92 -3.11 -26.20
C PRO A 93 19.32 -4.53 -26.39
N GLY A 94 19.81 -5.34 -27.33
CA GLY A 94 19.31 -6.71 -27.50
C GLY A 94 19.64 -7.64 -26.32
N GLU A 95 20.85 -7.50 -25.79
CA GLU A 95 21.33 -8.18 -24.59
C GLU A 95 21.46 -7.13 -23.47
N ARG A 96 20.93 -7.46 -22.29
CA ARG A 96 20.88 -6.60 -21.11
C ARG A 96 22.00 -7.00 -20.16
N SER A 97 22.70 -6.03 -19.58
CA SER A 97 23.78 -6.31 -18.62
C SER A 97 23.25 -7.10 -17.41
N ALA A 98 24.00 -8.12 -16.99
CA ALA A 98 23.73 -8.87 -15.77
C ALA A 98 24.18 -8.09 -14.51
N LEU A 99 23.55 -8.40 -13.36
CA LEU A 99 23.86 -7.70 -12.11
C LEU A 99 25.28 -7.97 -11.59
N ASP A 100 25.83 -9.15 -11.87
CA ASP A 100 27.15 -9.59 -11.40
C ASP A 100 28.32 -9.10 -12.28
N GLU A 101 28.07 -8.58 -13.49
CA GLU A 101 29.10 -8.06 -14.40
C GLU A 101 29.91 -6.90 -13.79
N HIS A 102 29.30 -6.16 -12.87
CA HIS A 102 29.91 -5.02 -12.19
C HIS A 102 29.90 -5.18 -10.66
N GLU A 103 29.87 -6.43 -10.16
CA GLU A 103 29.81 -6.73 -8.73
C GLU A 103 30.94 -6.03 -7.96
N GLY A 104 30.58 -5.34 -6.87
CA GLY A 104 31.53 -4.60 -6.04
C GLY A 104 32.12 -3.35 -6.68
N SER A 105 31.73 -3.00 -7.92
CA SER A 105 32.16 -1.77 -8.59
C SER A 105 31.24 -0.61 -8.25
N THR A 106 31.85 0.50 -7.83
CA THR A 106 31.16 1.75 -7.52
C THR A 106 31.90 2.93 -8.11
N ARG A 107 31.22 3.77 -8.89
CA ARG A 107 31.64 5.16 -9.08
C ARG A 107 31.40 5.93 -7.78
N GLY A 108 32.40 6.72 -7.38
CA GLY A 108 32.49 7.35 -6.05
C GLY A 108 31.27 8.17 -5.64
N ILE A 109 31.23 8.54 -4.34
CA ILE A 109 30.13 9.24 -3.64
C ILE A 109 29.93 10.71 -4.14
N ALA A 110 30.36 11.04 -5.35
CA ALA A 110 30.27 12.40 -5.89
C ALA A 110 28.79 12.78 -6.14
N ASP A 111 28.32 13.72 -5.33
CA ASP A 111 27.06 14.48 -5.34
C ASP A 111 25.71 13.74 -5.38
N ASP A 112 25.65 12.42 -5.61
CA ASP A 112 24.37 11.68 -5.68
C ASP A 112 24.35 10.31 -4.95
N PRO A 113 24.23 10.32 -3.60
CA PRO A 113 24.23 9.08 -2.80
C PRO A 113 22.90 8.33 -2.87
N ASP A 114 22.94 7.03 -2.55
CA ASP A 114 21.75 6.23 -2.28
C ASP A 114 21.14 6.61 -0.92
N TRP A 115 20.08 7.41 -0.95
CA TRP A 115 19.39 7.87 0.25
C TRP A 115 18.44 6.84 0.87
N MET A 116 18.32 5.63 0.33
CA MET A 116 17.43 4.63 0.89
C MET A 116 17.91 4.05 2.22
N THR A 117 19.19 4.21 2.56
CA THR A 117 19.75 3.90 3.87
C THR A 117 19.20 4.75 5.01
N GLN A 118 18.47 5.85 4.71
CA GLN A 118 17.65 6.57 5.69
C GLN A 118 16.52 5.71 6.26
N HIS A 119 16.09 4.68 5.51
CA HIS A 119 15.07 3.74 5.94
C HIS A 119 15.70 2.55 6.68
N PRO A 120 14.94 1.89 7.58
CA PRO A 120 15.35 0.62 8.15
C PRO A 120 15.54 -0.47 7.06
N PRO A 121 16.47 -1.43 7.25
CA PRO A 121 16.89 -2.36 6.20
C PRO A 121 15.92 -3.51 5.91
N GLY A 122 14.82 -3.66 6.65
CA GLY A 122 14.01 -4.89 6.65
C GLY A 122 13.37 -5.24 5.31
N TYR A 123 12.87 -4.26 4.55
CA TYR A 123 12.37 -4.51 3.19
C TYR A 123 13.49 -4.97 2.27
N TYR A 124 14.63 -4.28 2.29
CA TYR A 124 15.74 -4.53 1.38
C TYR A 124 16.38 -5.88 1.65
N GLY A 125 16.61 -6.22 2.92
CA GLY A 125 17.16 -7.53 3.30
C GLY A 125 16.21 -8.69 2.96
N LEU A 126 14.90 -8.50 3.13
CA LEU A 126 13.92 -9.51 2.74
C LEU A 126 13.91 -9.72 1.22
N THR A 127 13.84 -8.62 0.44
CA THR A 127 13.84 -8.70 -1.02
C THR A 127 15.14 -9.29 -1.55
N ALA A 128 16.30 -8.83 -1.05
CA ALA A 128 17.60 -9.37 -1.42
C ALA A 128 17.68 -10.88 -1.15
N GLY A 129 17.29 -11.33 0.06
CA GLY A 129 17.29 -12.75 0.40
C GLY A 129 16.37 -13.59 -0.49
N LEU A 130 15.19 -13.08 -0.84
CA LEU A 130 14.24 -13.78 -1.73
C LEU A 130 14.78 -13.89 -3.17
N ILE A 131 15.36 -12.82 -3.71
CA ILE A 131 15.93 -12.80 -5.07
C ILE A 131 17.19 -13.66 -5.13
N SER A 132 18.08 -13.59 -4.13
CA SER A 132 19.25 -14.46 -4.03
C SER A 132 18.88 -15.94 -3.92
N ALA A 133 17.82 -16.29 -3.17
CA ALA A 133 17.39 -17.68 -2.98
C ALA A 133 16.93 -18.38 -4.28
N VAL A 134 16.52 -17.61 -5.29
CA VAL A 134 16.14 -18.12 -6.62
C VAL A 134 17.26 -17.95 -7.66
N GLY A 135 18.48 -17.62 -7.23
CA GLY A 135 19.64 -17.48 -8.09
C GLY A 135 19.73 -16.15 -8.84
N GLY A 136 19.10 -15.08 -8.33
CA GLY A 136 18.96 -13.81 -9.04
C GLY A 136 20.22 -12.96 -9.19
N HIS A 137 21.40 -13.44 -8.78
CA HIS A 137 22.67 -12.71 -8.91
C HIS A 137 23.11 -12.56 -10.37
N GLY A 138 22.96 -13.61 -11.18
CA GLY A 138 23.33 -13.59 -12.60
C GLY A 138 22.17 -13.23 -13.55
N TRP A 139 21.10 -12.63 -13.02
CA TRP A 139 19.99 -12.16 -13.86
C TRP A 139 20.36 -10.84 -14.54
N SER A 140 19.85 -10.64 -15.75
CA SER A 140 19.83 -9.31 -16.35
C SER A 140 18.99 -8.34 -15.51
N TRP A 141 19.37 -7.06 -15.53
CA TRP A 141 18.74 -6.06 -14.65
C TRP A 141 17.23 -5.95 -14.85
N ASP A 142 16.71 -6.19 -16.06
CA ASP A 142 15.30 -6.10 -16.41
C ASP A 142 14.49 -7.26 -15.81
N HIS A 143 15.02 -8.48 -15.84
CA HIS A 143 14.43 -9.63 -15.16
C HIS A 143 14.44 -9.46 -13.64
N ALA A 144 15.55 -8.97 -13.08
CA ALA A 144 15.64 -8.68 -11.65
C ALA A 144 14.66 -7.58 -11.24
N LEU A 145 14.56 -6.50 -12.04
CA LEU A 145 13.61 -5.41 -11.82
C LEU A 145 12.17 -5.91 -11.84
N LEU A 146 11.79 -6.67 -12.88
CA LEU A 146 10.45 -7.23 -13.01
C LEU A 146 10.12 -8.16 -11.83
N ALA A 147 11.05 -9.03 -11.43
CA ALA A 147 10.83 -9.92 -10.28
C ALA A 147 10.60 -9.15 -8.98
N MET A 148 11.36 -8.07 -8.73
CA MET A 148 11.16 -7.22 -7.57
C MET A 148 9.84 -6.43 -7.62
N ARG A 149 9.42 -5.96 -8.81
CA ARG A 149 8.12 -5.31 -9.02
C ARG A 149 6.95 -6.27 -8.81
N LEU A 150 7.02 -7.49 -9.33
CA LEU A 150 6.01 -8.53 -9.11
C LEU A 150 5.93 -8.94 -7.63
N LEU A 151 7.05 -8.90 -6.90
CA LEU A 151 7.05 -9.09 -5.45
C LEU A 151 6.33 -7.93 -4.73
N SER A 152 6.53 -6.68 -5.17
CA SER A 152 5.74 -5.54 -4.67
C SER A 152 4.25 -5.71 -4.95
N ASP A 153 3.86 -6.12 -6.16
CA ASP A 153 2.47 -6.41 -6.53
C ASP A 153 1.85 -7.50 -5.65
N LEU A 154 2.63 -8.53 -5.33
CA LEU A 154 2.20 -9.60 -4.41
C LEU A 154 1.88 -9.04 -3.01
N TRP A 155 2.72 -8.16 -2.46
CA TRP A 155 2.43 -7.52 -1.16
C TRP A 155 1.17 -6.67 -1.20
N VAL A 156 1.01 -5.89 -2.26
CA VAL A 156 -0.17 -5.05 -2.49
C VAL A 156 -1.45 -5.88 -2.61
N ALA A 157 -1.41 -7.00 -3.34
CA ALA A 157 -2.52 -7.93 -3.47
C ALA A 157 -2.85 -8.64 -2.14
N LEU A 158 -1.82 -9.12 -1.41
CA LEU A 158 -2.03 -9.76 -0.12
C LEU A 158 -2.64 -8.81 0.92
N ALA A 159 -2.41 -7.50 0.81
CA ALA A 159 -3.04 -6.51 1.66
C ALA A 159 -4.58 -6.50 1.52
N THR A 160 -5.12 -6.89 0.36
CA THR A 160 -6.57 -7.00 0.12
C THR A 160 -7.25 -7.98 1.10
N ILE A 161 -6.52 -8.98 1.61
CA ILE A 161 -7.04 -9.97 2.56
C ILE A 161 -7.46 -9.32 3.89
N PRO A 162 -6.56 -8.69 4.67
CA PRO A 162 -6.95 -8.00 5.90
C PRO A 162 -7.97 -6.87 5.66
N VAL A 163 -7.93 -6.20 4.49
CA VAL A 163 -8.96 -5.22 4.11
C VAL A 163 -10.35 -5.85 4.06
N ALA A 164 -10.54 -6.91 3.27
CA ALA A 164 -11.82 -7.61 3.16
C ALA A 164 -12.28 -8.21 4.50
N LEU A 165 -11.36 -8.74 5.30
CA LEU A 165 -11.69 -9.31 6.61
C LEU A 165 -12.17 -8.24 7.60
N ALA A 166 -11.46 -7.11 7.70
CA ALA A 166 -11.88 -5.98 8.54
C ALA A 166 -13.19 -5.37 8.05
N ALA A 167 -13.32 -5.17 6.73
CA ALA A 167 -14.51 -4.63 6.09
C ALA A 167 -15.73 -5.50 6.33
N ARG A 168 -15.61 -6.83 6.18
CA ARG A 168 -16.70 -7.78 6.48
C ARG A 168 -17.09 -7.72 7.95
N ARG A 169 -16.12 -7.67 8.85
CA ARG A 169 -16.34 -7.66 10.29
C ARG A 169 -17.09 -6.40 10.75
N LEU A 170 -16.70 -5.23 10.25
CA LEU A 170 -17.24 -3.94 10.70
C LEU A 170 -18.51 -3.51 9.95
N SER A 171 -18.69 -3.94 8.70
CA SER A 171 -19.91 -3.64 7.93
C SER A 171 -21.02 -4.67 8.14
N GLY A 172 -20.67 -5.90 8.53
CA GLY A 172 -21.60 -7.04 8.55
C GLY A 172 -22.06 -7.49 7.17
N SER A 173 -21.50 -6.95 6.08
CA SER A 173 -21.89 -7.27 4.70
C SER A 173 -20.73 -7.97 3.97
N PRO A 174 -20.84 -9.28 3.66
CA PRO A 174 -19.87 -9.96 2.81
C PRO A 174 -19.78 -9.32 1.41
N ARG A 175 -20.90 -8.87 0.85
CA ARG A 175 -20.92 -8.11 -0.42
C ARG A 175 -20.13 -6.81 -0.31
N GLY A 176 -20.48 -5.99 0.67
CA GLY A 176 -19.85 -4.70 0.91
C GLY A 176 -18.35 -4.84 1.19
N ALA A 177 -17.94 -5.92 1.85
CA ALA A 177 -16.53 -6.21 2.10
C ALA A 177 -15.73 -6.47 0.82
N LEU A 178 -16.28 -7.22 -0.13
CA LEU A 178 -15.63 -7.45 -1.42
C LEU A 178 -15.59 -6.16 -2.26
N VAL A 179 -16.67 -5.37 -2.26
CA VAL A 179 -16.69 -4.04 -2.90
C VAL A 179 -15.65 -3.11 -2.27
N GLY A 180 -15.56 -3.07 -0.95
CA GLY A 180 -14.59 -2.27 -0.21
C GLY A 180 -13.14 -2.71 -0.46
N ALA A 181 -12.89 -4.01 -0.59
CA ALA A 181 -11.59 -4.55 -0.96
C ALA A 181 -11.21 -4.22 -2.42
N ALA A 182 -12.19 -4.23 -3.33
CA ALA A 182 -12.02 -3.84 -4.72
C ALA A 182 -11.86 -2.32 -4.92
N ALA A 183 -12.14 -1.49 -3.91
CA ALA A 183 -12.12 -0.02 -4.03
C ALA A 183 -10.74 0.54 -4.44
N VAL A 184 -9.65 -0.21 -4.19
CA VAL A 184 -8.30 0.15 -4.64
C VAL A 184 -8.18 0.26 -6.16
N LEU A 185 -9.04 -0.43 -6.92
CA LEU A 185 -9.14 -0.33 -8.39
C LEU A 185 -9.47 1.10 -8.86
N ALA A 186 -10.08 1.92 -8.02
CA ALA A 186 -10.30 3.34 -8.31
C ALA A 186 -9.05 4.21 -8.08
N ILE A 187 -7.88 3.65 -7.78
CA ILE A 187 -6.69 4.41 -7.44
C ILE A 187 -5.54 4.02 -8.39
N PRO A 188 -5.49 4.56 -9.63
CA PRO A 188 -4.37 4.30 -10.55
C PRO A 188 -3.00 4.51 -9.92
N GLN A 189 -2.84 5.55 -9.09
CA GLN A 189 -1.58 5.80 -8.36
C GLN A 189 -1.19 4.66 -7.41
N TYR A 190 -2.15 3.97 -6.80
CA TYR A 190 -1.88 2.86 -5.88
C TYR A 190 -1.18 1.71 -6.61
N PHE A 191 -1.64 1.40 -7.82
CA PHE A 191 -0.99 0.40 -8.66
C PHE A 191 0.30 0.91 -9.26
N HIS A 192 0.37 2.17 -9.69
CA HIS A 192 1.62 2.73 -10.19
C HIS A 192 2.74 2.69 -9.14
N VAL A 193 2.47 3.11 -7.89
CA VAL A 193 3.46 3.04 -6.79
C VAL A 193 3.72 1.59 -6.37
N GLY A 194 2.68 0.74 -6.37
CA GLY A 194 2.80 -0.69 -6.07
C GLY A 194 3.64 -1.45 -7.09
N ALA A 195 3.65 -0.99 -8.34
CA ALA A 195 4.41 -1.53 -9.46
C ALA A 195 5.87 -1.08 -9.51
N LEU A 196 6.35 -0.32 -8.50
CA LEU A 196 7.74 0.09 -8.39
C LEU A 196 8.48 -0.75 -7.35
N VAL A 197 9.79 -0.87 -7.51
CA VAL A 197 10.66 -1.38 -6.44
C VAL A 197 10.70 -0.34 -5.33
N SER A 198 9.99 -0.60 -4.24
CA SER A 198 9.93 0.31 -3.09
C SER A 198 9.46 -0.39 -1.81
N ASN A 199 9.82 0.20 -0.66
CA ASN A 199 9.33 -0.27 0.64
C ASN A 199 7.84 0.09 0.90
N ASP A 200 7.17 0.80 -0.01
CA ASP A 200 5.76 1.18 0.13
C ASP A 200 4.84 -0.04 0.05
N ALA A 201 5.07 -0.94 -0.90
CA ALA A 201 4.22 -2.12 -1.12
C ALA A 201 4.14 -3.02 0.14
N LEU A 202 5.29 -3.33 0.74
CA LEU A 202 5.35 -4.10 1.98
C LEU A 202 4.76 -3.32 3.17
N SER A 203 4.92 -1.99 3.19
CA SER A 203 4.31 -1.12 4.20
C SER A 203 2.77 -1.20 4.15
N VAL A 204 2.17 -1.25 2.96
CA VAL A 204 0.72 -1.38 2.80
C VAL A 204 0.20 -2.69 3.39
N LEU A 205 0.87 -3.82 3.12
CA LEU A 205 0.52 -5.12 3.69
C LEU A 205 0.62 -5.11 5.22
N LEU A 206 1.77 -4.69 5.76
CA LEU A 206 2.03 -4.73 7.19
C LEU A 206 1.09 -3.77 7.96
N ALA A 207 0.83 -2.57 7.45
CA ALA A 207 -0.12 -1.65 8.05
C ALA A 207 -1.55 -2.21 8.01
N SER A 208 -1.96 -2.81 6.89
CA SER A 208 -3.27 -3.47 6.79
C SER A 208 -3.41 -4.63 7.78
N LEU A 209 -2.35 -5.42 7.99
CA LEU A 209 -2.33 -6.48 9.00
C LEU A 209 -2.43 -5.91 10.43
N VAL A 210 -1.65 -4.87 10.76
CA VAL A 210 -1.71 -4.19 12.07
C VAL A 210 -3.11 -3.65 12.32
N LEU A 211 -3.69 -2.90 11.37
CA LEU A 211 -5.02 -2.31 11.50
C LEU A 211 -6.11 -3.39 11.62
N HIS A 212 -6.06 -4.46 10.83
CA HIS A 212 -6.98 -5.60 10.97
C HIS A 212 -6.85 -6.26 12.34
N GLN A 213 -5.62 -6.46 12.85
CA GLN A 213 -5.39 -7.02 14.18
C GLN A 213 -5.90 -6.08 15.29
N CYS A 214 -5.78 -4.77 15.14
CA CYS A 214 -6.42 -3.77 16.02
C CYS A 214 -7.94 -3.91 16.02
N VAL A 215 -8.56 -4.05 14.84
CA VAL A 215 -10.01 -4.34 14.73
C VAL A 215 -10.37 -5.62 15.48
N VAL A 216 -9.58 -6.69 15.30
CA VAL A 216 -9.81 -7.98 15.97
C VAL A 216 -9.67 -7.87 17.49
N ALA A 217 -8.68 -7.12 17.97
CA ALA A 217 -8.44 -6.90 19.39
C ALA A 217 -9.57 -6.10 20.04
N MET A 218 -10.03 -5.02 19.38
CA MET A 218 -11.08 -4.16 19.91
C MET A 218 -12.47 -4.80 19.90
N ASP A 219 -12.73 -5.67 18.93
CA ASP A 219 -14.03 -6.34 18.77
C ASP A 219 -14.10 -7.71 19.49
N SER A 220 -13.02 -8.15 20.17
CA SER A 220 -13.01 -9.40 20.92
C SER A 220 -12.90 -9.16 22.42
N GLU A 221 -13.77 -9.78 23.22
CA GLU A 221 -13.71 -9.71 24.70
C GLU A 221 -12.58 -10.56 25.30
N ARG A 222 -11.93 -11.41 24.49
CA ARG A 222 -10.86 -12.31 24.93
C ARG A 222 -9.51 -11.65 24.73
N GLY A 223 -8.96 -11.12 25.83
CA GLY A 223 -7.56 -10.75 25.92
C GLY A 223 -6.66 -11.99 25.81
N SER A 224 -5.70 -11.97 24.89
CA SER A 224 -4.70 -13.03 24.74
C SER A 224 -3.33 -12.41 24.54
N TRP A 225 -2.39 -12.73 25.41
CA TRP A 225 -0.99 -12.29 25.28
C TRP A 225 -0.38 -12.69 23.94
N ARG A 226 -0.82 -13.82 23.35
CA ARG A 226 -0.38 -14.27 22.02
C ARG A 226 -0.82 -13.30 20.93
N ARG A 227 -2.06 -12.79 21.00
CA ARG A 227 -2.55 -11.78 20.04
C ARG A 227 -1.79 -10.46 20.18
N ALA A 228 -1.50 -10.05 21.42
CA ALA A 228 -0.68 -8.87 21.68
C ALA A 228 0.75 -9.04 21.13
N ALA A 229 1.37 -10.21 21.34
CA ALA A 229 2.70 -10.52 20.81
C ALA A 229 2.73 -10.56 19.27
N VAL A 230 1.73 -11.16 18.61
CA VAL A 230 1.62 -11.16 17.13
C VAL A 230 1.42 -9.75 16.59
N LEU A 231 0.62 -8.92 17.27
CA LEU A 231 0.45 -7.51 16.92
C LEU A 231 1.73 -6.70 17.09
N GLY A 232 2.45 -6.93 18.19
CA GLY A 232 3.78 -6.38 18.40
C GLY A 232 4.78 -6.80 17.32
N LEU A 233 4.80 -8.09 16.95
CA LEU A 233 5.65 -8.62 15.90
C LEU A 233 5.35 -7.97 14.55
N THR A 234 4.06 -7.84 14.19
CA THR A 234 3.64 -7.21 12.93
C THR A 234 3.98 -5.72 12.89
N LEU A 235 3.74 -5.00 14.00
CA LEU A 235 4.12 -3.59 14.15
C LEU A 235 5.64 -3.42 14.06
N GLY A 236 6.41 -4.26 14.75
CA GLY A 236 7.87 -4.22 14.73
C GLY A 236 8.45 -4.55 13.37
N ALA A 237 7.88 -5.52 12.63
CA ALA A 237 8.24 -5.75 11.24
C ALA A 237 8.00 -4.51 10.37
N GLY A 238 6.87 -3.80 10.55
CA GLY A 238 6.60 -2.55 9.86
C GLY A 238 7.55 -1.42 10.26
N LEU A 239 7.88 -1.31 11.54
CA LEU A 239 8.92 -0.42 12.06
C LEU A 239 10.28 -0.73 11.44
N PHE A 240 10.58 -2.00 11.14
CA PHE A 240 11.80 -2.40 10.43
C PHE A 240 11.72 -2.25 8.91
N VAL A 241 10.61 -1.73 8.37
CA VAL A 241 10.43 -1.43 6.94
C VAL A 241 10.41 0.08 6.70
N LYS A 242 9.70 0.84 7.54
CA LYS A 242 9.50 2.28 7.33
C LYS A 242 9.16 3.06 8.60
N GLY A 243 9.73 4.27 8.71
CA GLY A 243 9.51 5.22 9.83
C GLY A 243 8.06 5.59 10.07
N LEU A 244 7.22 5.57 9.03
CA LEU A 244 5.79 5.89 9.14
C LEU A 244 5.01 4.93 10.06
N PHE A 245 5.56 3.76 10.41
CA PHE A 245 4.96 2.88 11.42
C PHE A 245 5.06 3.42 12.84
N LEU A 246 5.92 4.41 13.12
CA LEU A 246 5.95 5.08 14.42
C LEU A 246 4.59 5.69 14.77
N THR A 247 3.81 6.14 13.78
CA THR A 247 2.47 6.69 14.00
C THR A 247 1.40 5.63 14.32
N LEU A 248 1.68 4.34 14.10
CA LEU A 248 0.81 3.22 14.51
C LEU A 248 1.00 2.81 15.97
N ILE A 249 2.11 3.18 16.62
CA ILE A 249 2.37 2.89 18.03
C ILE A 249 1.20 3.31 18.94
N PRO A 250 0.73 4.57 18.92
CA PRO A 250 -0.39 4.99 19.77
C PRO A 250 -1.69 4.26 19.39
N VAL A 251 -1.92 3.98 18.10
CA VAL A 251 -3.11 3.27 17.63
C VAL A 251 -3.17 1.85 18.19
N VAL A 252 -2.05 1.12 18.13
CA VAL A 252 -1.91 -0.24 18.67
C VAL A 252 -2.07 -0.25 20.19
N ALA A 253 -1.42 0.70 20.89
CA ALA A 253 -1.52 0.82 22.34
C ALA A 253 -2.97 1.06 22.78
N ILE A 254 -3.69 1.99 22.14
CA ILE A 254 -5.09 2.29 22.42
C ILE A 254 -5.99 1.10 22.07
N ALA A 255 -5.78 0.45 20.92
CA ALA A 255 -6.59 -0.69 20.48
C ALA A 255 -6.51 -1.88 21.45
N LEU A 256 -5.36 -2.09 22.10
CA LEU A 256 -5.18 -3.13 23.13
C LEU A 256 -5.64 -2.67 24.52
N ALA A 257 -5.44 -1.39 24.87
CA ALA A 257 -5.81 -0.87 26.18
C ALA A 257 -7.33 -0.75 26.35
N VAL A 258 -8.07 -0.31 25.33
CA VAL A 258 -9.52 -0.06 25.42
C VAL A 258 -10.31 -1.29 25.90
N PRO A 259 -10.18 -2.49 25.28
CA PRO A 259 -10.86 -3.69 25.77
C PRO A 259 -10.37 -4.12 27.16
N ALA A 260 -9.08 -3.94 27.45
CA ALA A 260 -8.49 -4.35 28.72
C ALA A 260 -8.97 -3.47 29.87
N VAL A 261 -9.11 -2.16 29.67
CA VAL A 261 -9.70 -1.20 30.62
C VAL A 261 -11.17 -1.51 30.85
N ARG A 262 -11.95 -1.84 29.81
CA ARG A 262 -13.36 -2.26 29.98
C ARG A 262 -13.50 -3.51 30.85
N ARG A 263 -12.53 -4.43 30.77
CA ARG A 263 -12.56 -5.70 31.51
C ARG A 263 -12.01 -5.61 32.93
N HIS A 264 -10.95 -4.83 33.13
CA HIS A 264 -10.18 -4.82 34.38
C HIS A 264 -10.22 -3.48 35.11
N GLY A 265 -10.91 -2.47 34.57
CA GLY A 265 -10.82 -1.09 34.99
C GLY A 265 -9.47 -0.45 34.64
N TRP A 266 -9.25 0.78 35.09
CA TRP A 266 -7.98 1.50 34.99
C TRP A 266 -6.93 0.96 35.98
N ARG A 267 -6.56 -0.31 35.82
CA ARG A 267 -5.56 -1.01 36.64
C ARG A 267 -4.35 -1.41 35.79
N TRP A 268 -3.20 -1.68 36.42
CA TRP A 268 -1.97 -2.10 35.73
C TRP A 268 -2.18 -3.31 34.79
N ARG A 269 -3.15 -4.19 35.09
CA ARG A 269 -3.53 -5.33 34.24
C ARG A 269 -3.97 -4.90 32.83
N ALA A 270 -4.54 -3.71 32.67
CA ALA A 270 -4.93 -3.16 31.37
C ALA A 270 -3.72 -2.80 30.49
N LEU A 271 -2.54 -2.61 31.09
CA LEU A 271 -1.31 -2.24 30.39
C LEU A 271 -0.48 -3.45 29.95
N ILE A 272 -0.78 -4.67 30.42
CA ILE A 272 0.00 -5.87 30.09
C ILE A 272 0.01 -6.14 28.58
N ALA A 273 -1.15 -6.12 27.93
CA ALA A 273 -1.23 -6.41 26.50
C ALA A 273 -0.52 -5.33 25.65
N PRO A 274 -0.76 -4.01 25.85
CA PRO A 274 0.05 -2.97 25.24
C PRO A 274 1.56 -3.15 25.50
N ALA A 275 1.97 -3.40 26.74
CA ALA A 275 3.38 -3.57 27.09
C ALA A 275 4.03 -4.76 26.36
N ILE A 276 3.35 -5.90 26.26
CA ILE A 276 3.84 -7.05 25.49
C ILE A 276 3.98 -6.69 24.01
N ALA A 277 2.98 -6.03 23.43
CA ALA A 277 3.05 -5.63 22.03
C ALA A 277 4.20 -4.65 21.77
N MET A 278 4.40 -3.65 22.65
CA MET A 278 5.48 -2.68 22.53
C MET A 278 6.85 -3.31 22.73
N ALA A 279 7.00 -4.22 23.70
CA ALA A 279 8.25 -4.93 23.94
C ALA A 279 8.65 -5.79 22.73
N VAL A 280 7.69 -6.52 22.14
CA VAL A 280 7.95 -7.31 20.93
C VAL A 280 8.24 -6.39 19.74
N ALA A 281 7.47 -5.33 19.53
CA ALA A 281 7.70 -4.39 18.44
C ALA A 281 9.08 -3.71 18.52
N PHE A 282 9.50 -3.36 19.73
CA PHE A 282 10.83 -2.82 19.98
C PHE A 282 11.93 -3.84 19.65
N ALA A 283 11.79 -5.07 20.13
CA ALA A 283 12.76 -6.14 19.91
C ALA A 283 12.92 -6.50 18.42
N THR A 284 11.84 -6.43 17.62
CA THR A 284 11.90 -6.85 16.21
C THR A 284 12.18 -5.74 15.22
N GLY A 285 11.92 -4.47 15.55
CA GLY A 285 12.25 -3.35 14.66
C GLY A 285 12.35 -1.98 15.29
N GLY A 286 11.72 -1.74 16.45
CA GLY A 286 11.78 -0.45 17.12
C GLY A 286 13.19 -0.07 17.60
N TRP A 287 14.06 -1.04 17.87
CA TRP A 287 15.46 -0.80 18.25
C TRP A 287 16.25 0.02 17.21
N TRP A 288 15.89 -0.06 15.92
CA TRP A 288 16.55 0.69 14.84
C TRP A 288 16.47 2.20 15.04
N TYR A 289 15.33 2.70 15.54
CA TYR A 289 15.13 4.11 15.81
C TYR A 289 15.90 4.58 17.04
N LEU A 290 16.04 3.70 18.05
CA LEU A 290 16.92 3.97 19.18
C LEU A 290 18.38 4.02 18.73
N ARG A 291 18.82 3.08 17.89
CA ARG A 291 20.16 3.10 17.27
C ARG A 291 20.37 4.43 16.54
N ASN A 292 19.44 4.85 15.69
CA ASN A 292 19.58 6.10 14.95
C ASN A 292 19.66 7.31 15.87
N LEU A 293 18.85 7.35 16.94
CA LEU A 293 18.92 8.42 17.93
C LEU A 293 20.29 8.47 18.63
N LEU A 294 20.84 7.31 19.00
CA LEU A 294 22.13 7.21 19.69
C LEU A 294 23.33 7.49 18.78
N VAL A 295 23.30 7.05 17.52
CA VAL A 295 24.42 7.14 16.58
C VAL A 295 24.39 8.44 15.78
N TYR A 296 23.20 8.90 15.38
CA TYR A 296 23.02 10.05 14.48
C TYR A 296 22.31 11.24 15.13
N GLY A 297 21.88 11.13 16.40
CA GLY A 297 21.16 12.21 17.08
C GLY A 297 19.73 12.45 16.57
N ALA A 298 19.22 11.62 15.68
CA ALA A 298 17.90 11.77 15.06
C ALA A 298 17.18 10.42 14.96
N ILE A 299 15.86 10.41 15.20
CA ILE A 299 15.03 9.20 15.07
C ILE A 299 15.08 8.66 13.63
N GLN A 300 14.99 9.56 12.66
CA GLN A 300 15.11 9.26 11.24
C GLN A 300 15.95 10.35 10.58
N PRO A 301 17.25 10.11 10.32
CA PRO A 301 18.07 11.03 9.55
C PRO A 301 17.45 11.29 8.18
N SER A 302 17.41 12.55 7.77
CA SER A 302 16.87 12.99 6.47
C SER A 302 17.96 13.70 5.69
N ASN A 303 17.90 13.65 4.37
CA ASN A 303 18.80 14.42 3.50
C ASN A 303 18.56 15.93 3.53
N PHE A 304 17.37 16.37 3.96
CA PHE A 304 17.01 17.80 4.05
C PHE A 304 17.15 18.38 5.46
N GLY A 305 17.83 17.68 6.36
CA GLY A 305 17.94 18.08 7.77
C GLY A 305 16.74 17.63 8.61
N SER A 306 16.78 17.97 9.91
CA SER A 306 15.77 17.56 10.90
C SER A 306 15.38 18.71 11.84
N GLY A 307 15.38 19.94 11.33
CA GLY A 307 15.04 21.14 12.07
C GLY A 307 14.70 22.30 11.14
N ARG A 308 13.87 23.23 11.65
CA ARG A 308 13.60 24.50 10.96
C ARG A 308 14.69 25.51 11.26
N GLU A 309 15.05 26.29 10.25
CA GLU A 309 15.89 27.47 10.42
C GLU A 309 15.11 28.58 11.15
N ASP A 310 15.83 29.49 11.80
CA ASP A 310 15.23 30.58 12.59
C ASP A 310 14.44 31.56 11.70
N VAL A 311 14.86 31.70 10.44
CA VAL A 311 14.27 32.60 9.44
C VAL A 311 13.72 31.75 8.30
N ALA A 312 12.51 32.08 7.85
CA ALA A 312 11.92 31.43 6.69
C ALA A 312 12.63 31.85 5.40
N ALA A 313 12.62 30.96 4.41
CA ALA A 313 13.08 31.23 3.06
C ALA A 313 12.37 32.46 2.46
N GLU A 314 13.08 33.19 1.60
CA GLU A 314 12.52 34.33 0.89
C GLU A 314 11.27 33.92 0.09
N GLY A 315 10.21 34.74 0.16
CA GLY A 315 8.95 34.44 -0.52
C GLY A 315 8.03 33.44 0.21
N TYR A 316 8.30 33.09 1.46
CA TYR A 316 7.43 32.22 2.25
C TYR A 316 5.98 32.74 2.33
N ASP A 317 5.04 31.94 1.83
CA ASP A 317 3.60 32.10 2.05
C ASP A 317 2.96 30.82 2.60
N LEU A 318 2.30 30.93 3.76
CA LEU A 318 1.57 29.84 4.39
C LEU A 318 0.32 29.43 3.60
N LEU A 319 -0.37 30.38 2.97
CA LEU A 319 -1.58 30.09 2.20
C LEU A 319 -1.21 29.30 0.93
N GLU A 320 -0.16 29.73 0.23
CA GLU A 320 0.42 28.98 -0.88
C GLU A 320 0.85 27.57 -0.46
N PHE A 321 1.49 27.43 0.71
CA PHE A 321 1.84 26.12 1.26
C PHE A 321 0.63 25.21 1.44
N VAL A 322 -0.39 25.67 2.16
CA VAL A 322 -1.57 24.86 2.50
C VAL A 322 -2.36 24.49 1.24
N THR A 323 -2.56 25.44 0.33
CA THR A 323 -3.30 25.20 -0.92
C THR A 323 -2.57 24.21 -1.82
N THR A 324 -1.26 24.38 -2.01
CA THR A 324 -0.42 23.44 -2.76
C THR A 324 -0.37 22.07 -2.08
N ALA A 325 -0.30 22.04 -0.74
CA ALA A 325 -0.28 20.80 0.01
C ALA A 325 -1.56 19.98 -0.20
N LEU A 326 -2.73 20.60 -0.10
CA LEU A 326 -4.01 19.93 -0.31
C LEU A 326 -4.19 19.43 -1.75
N LEU A 327 -3.83 20.25 -2.74
CA LEU A 327 -3.91 19.88 -4.15
C LEU A 327 -2.97 18.71 -4.48
N ARG A 328 -1.71 18.77 -4.02
CA ARG A 328 -0.73 17.71 -4.27
C ARG A 328 -1.08 16.44 -3.52
N LEU A 329 -1.53 16.50 -2.27
CA LEU A 329 -1.99 15.31 -1.54
C LEU A 329 -3.11 14.61 -2.29
N ASN A 330 -4.09 15.36 -2.82
CA ASN A 330 -5.18 14.76 -3.58
C ASN A 330 -4.68 14.17 -4.92
N SER A 331 -3.95 14.95 -5.72
CA SER A 331 -3.49 14.49 -7.04
C SER A 331 -2.56 13.28 -6.95
N THR A 332 -1.59 13.30 -6.04
CA THR A 332 -0.61 12.22 -5.82
C THR A 332 -1.14 11.08 -4.93
N PHE A 333 -2.39 11.14 -4.47
CA PHE A 333 -3.09 9.97 -3.94
C PHE A 333 -3.82 9.22 -5.05
N TRP A 334 -4.46 9.92 -5.99
CA TRP A 334 -5.34 9.31 -7.00
C TRP A 334 -4.65 8.98 -8.33
N GLY A 335 -3.80 9.86 -8.86
CA GLY A 335 -3.20 9.59 -10.18
C GLY A 335 -2.32 10.71 -10.75
N SER A 336 -1.38 11.22 -9.96
CA SER A 336 -0.25 12.01 -10.46
C SER A 336 0.94 11.06 -10.65
N LEU A 337 0.92 10.37 -11.79
CA LEU A 337 1.86 9.30 -12.11
C LEU A 337 3.27 9.88 -12.27
N ASN A 338 3.40 11.01 -12.98
CA ASN A 338 4.58 11.87 -12.95
C ASN A 338 4.13 13.36 -13.01
N PRO A 339 5.04 14.35 -12.89
CA PRO A 339 4.65 15.76 -12.94
C PRO A 339 3.93 16.19 -14.22
N ALA A 340 4.20 15.53 -15.36
CA ALA A 340 3.56 15.78 -16.65
C ALA A 340 2.29 14.94 -16.89
N LEU A 341 2.10 13.87 -16.11
CA LEU A 341 1.06 12.86 -16.30
C LEU A 341 0.17 12.77 -15.05
N ALA A 342 -0.81 13.65 -14.99
CA ALA A 342 -1.85 13.67 -13.96
C ALA A 342 -3.23 13.38 -14.54
N LEU A 343 -4.05 12.65 -13.79
CA LEU A 343 -5.44 12.42 -14.14
C LEU A 343 -6.23 13.75 -14.20
N PRO A 344 -7.31 13.82 -15.01
CA PRO A 344 -8.11 15.03 -15.15
C PRO A 344 -8.65 15.57 -13.82
N GLY A 345 -8.67 16.89 -13.66
CA GLY A 345 -9.08 17.54 -12.40
C GLY A 345 -10.50 17.18 -11.93
N TRP A 346 -11.44 16.92 -12.85
CA TRP A 346 -12.80 16.49 -12.51
C TRP A 346 -12.80 15.10 -11.82
N TYR A 347 -11.89 14.21 -12.22
CA TYR A 347 -11.76 12.90 -11.60
C TYR A 347 -11.21 13.04 -10.18
N LEU A 348 -10.15 13.84 -10.02
CA LEU A 348 -9.51 14.10 -8.73
C LEU A 348 -10.49 14.76 -7.73
N ALA A 349 -11.31 15.71 -8.20
CA ALA A 349 -12.34 16.35 -7.39
C ALA A 349 -13.47 15.38 -7.03
N GLY A 350 -13.95 14.60 -7.99
CA GLY A 350 -14.98 13.59 -7.78
C GLY A 350 -14.55 12.52 -6.77
N ALA A 351 -13.32 12.02 -6.89
CA ALA A 351 -12.77 11.01 -5.99
C ALA A 351 -12.62 11.53 -4.55
N LEU A 352 -12.21 12.80 -4.38
CA LEU A 352 -12.20 13.47 -3.08
C LEU A 352 -13.60 13.58 -2.48
N VAL A 353 -14.59 14.05 -3.26
CA VAL A 353 -15.98 14.19 -2.80
C VAL A 353 -16.57 12.84 -2.38
N VAL A 354 -16.35 11.79 -3.18
CA VAL A 354 -16.79 10.42 -2.85
C VAL A 354 -16.11 9.93 -1.57
N THR A 355 -14.82 10.21 -1.38
CA THR A 355 -14.08 9.85 -0.16
C THR A 355 -14.64 10.54 1.08
N LEU A 356 -14.90 11.85 1.00
CA LEU A 356 -15.54 12.60 2.09
C LEU A 356 -16.94 12.06 2.39
N LEU A 357 -17.71 11.71 1.37
CA LEU A 357 -19.04 11.10 1.54
C LEU A 357 -18.96 9.77 2.28
N VAL A 358 -18.06 8.85 1.90
CA VAL A 358 -17.93 7.55 2.59
C VAL A 358 -17.39 7.69 4.02
N VAL A 359 -16.53 8.69 4.28
CA VAL A 359 -16.08 9.04 5.65
C VAL A 359 -17.26 9.51 6.49
N VAL A 360 -18.07 10.45 5.99
CA VAL A 360 -19.26 10.98 6.69
C VAL A 360 -20.29 9.88 6.93
N VAL A 361 -20.60 9.08 5.90
CA VAL A 361 -21.53 7.94 6.03
C VAL A 361 -21.00 6.92 7.03
N GLY A 362 -19.72 6.56 6.98
CA GLY A 362 -19.09 5.64 7.91
C GLY A 362 -19.14 6.15 9.36
N ALA A 363 -18.82 7.42 9.59
CA ALA A 363 -18.87 8.04 10.91
C ALA A 363 -20.28 8.04 11.51
N ILE A 364 -21.30 8.37 10.70
CA ILE A 364 -22.70 8.46 11.15
C ILE A 364 -23.32 7.07 11.32
N ARG A 365 -23.09 6.16 10.37
CA ARG A 365 -23.85 4.90 10.23
C ARG A 365 -23.16 3.67 10.82
N SER A 366 -21.87 3.73 11.13
CA SER A 366 -21.18 2.59 11.76
C SER A 366 -21.69 2.32 13.18
N ARG A 367 -21.85 1.04 13.49
CA ARG A 367 -22.10 0.56 14.88
C ARG A 367 -20.82 0.50 15.71
N HIS A 368 -19.65 0.50 15.06
CA HIS A 368 -18.33 0.37 15.68
C HIS A 368 -17.57 1.70 15.68
N ARG A 369 -18.24 2.80 16.09
CA ARG A 369 -17.70 4.17 16.01
C ARG A 369 -16.35 4.33 16.72
N LEU A 370 -16.20 3.72 17.90
CA LEU A 370 -14.95 3.77 18.65
C LEU A 370 -13.80 3.09 17.91
N ILE A 371 -14.05 1.95 17.24
CA ILE A 371 -13.02 1.28 16.43
C ILE A 371 -12.61 2.19 15.28
N LEU A 372 -13.57 2.77 14.55
CA LEU A 372 -13.27 3.68 13.47
C LEU A 372 -12.50 4.93 13.92
N LEU A 373 -12.84 5.48 15.09
CA LEU A 373 -12.13 6.62 15.68
C LEU A 373 -10.67 6.29 15.98
N VAL A 374 -10.40 5.12 16.57
CA VAL A 374 -9.04 4.66 16.86
C VAL A 374 -8.26 4.41 15.56
N LEU A 375 -8.87 3.78 14.54
CA LEU A 375 -8.22 3.58 13.25
C LEU A 375 -7.94 4.91 12.54
N ALA A 376 -8.88 5.87 12.58
CA ALA A 376 -8.75 7.18 11.93
C ALA A 376 -7.61 8.02 12.49
N ALA A 377 -7.15 7.76 13.72
CA ALA A 377 -5.96 8.40 14.27
C ALA A 377 -4.70 8.12 13.42
N TYR A 378 -4.64 6.99 12.72
CA TYR A 378 -3.49 6.65 11.86
C TYR A 378 -3.31 7.58 10.65
N PRO A 379 -4.28 7.71 9.71
CA PRO A 379 -4.14 8.61 8.57
C PRO A 379 -4.01 10.08 9.00
N VAL A 380 -4.63 10.47 10.12
CA VAL A 380 -4.45 11.82 10.69
C VAL A 380 -3.01 12.03 11.16
N ALA A 381 -2.43 11.07 11.89
CA ALA A 381 -1.04 11.14 12.33
C ALA A 381 -0.05 11.09 11.16
N LEU A 382 -0.33 10.28 10.12
CA LEU A 382 0.44 10.28 8.87
C LEU A 382 0.43 11.66 8.21
N LEU A 383 -0.75 12.25 8.01
CA LEU A 383 -0.86 13.59 7.43
C LEU A 383 -0.10 14.61 8.27
N ALA A 384 -0.30 14.60 9.59
CA ALA A 384 0.36 15.54 10.49
C ALA A 384 1.89 15.46 10.39
N ILE A 385 2.48 14.26 10.43
CA ILE A 385 3.94 14.12 10.38
C ILE A 385 4.50 14.47 9.00
N THR A 386 3.83 14.05 7.91
CA THR A 386 4.30 14.33 6.54
C THR A 386 4.15 15.79 6.17
N LEU A 387 3.07 16.44 6.59
CA LEU A 387 2.86 17.87 6.35
C LEU A 387 3.77 18.72 7.22
N ASN A 388 4.03 18.31 8.47
CA ASN A 388 4.98 19.03 9.31
C ASN A 388 6.40 19.02 8.72
N HIS A 389 6.84 17.87 8.19
CA HIS A 389 8.14 17.76 7.54
C HIS A 389 8.18 18.48 6.18
N ALA A 390 7.11 18.39 5.39
CA ALA A 390 7.01 19.17 4.15
C ALA A 390 7.01 20.69 4.42
N TRP A 391 6.37 21.11 5.50
CA TRP A 391 6.35 22.51 5.92
C TRP A 391 7.72 22.97 6.40
N GLU A 392 8.47 22.11 7.09
CA GLU A 392 9.88 22.37 7.43
C GLU A 392 10.75 22.56 6.19
N ILE A 393 10.63 21.68 5.18
CA ILE A 393 11.38 21.84 3.93
C ILE A 393 10.99 23.13 3.19
N TYR A 394 9.70 23.45 3.15
CA TYR A 394 9.22 24.69 2.54
C TYR A 394 9.70 25.93 3.30
N TRP A 395 9.68 25.88 4.64
CA TRP A 395 10.20 26.94 5.49
C TRP A 395 11.69 27.18 5.25
N ASN A 396 12.50 26.13 5.19
CA ASN A 396 13.95 26.26 5.06
C ASN A 396 14.40 26.61 3.63
N TYR A 397 13.71 26.11 2.61
CA TYR A 397 14.22 26.14 1.23
C TYR A 397 13.26 26.74 0.19
N GLY A 398 12.01 27.07 0.56
CA GLY A 398 10.98 27.49 -0.39
C GLY A 398 10.54 26.36 -1.35
N LEU A 399 10.88 25.10 -1.05
CA LEU A 399 10.65 23.96 -1.95
C LEU A 399 9.44 23.12 -1.53
N PHE A 400 8.55 22.84 -2.48
CA PHE A 400 7.43 21.90 -2.30
C PHE A 400 7.88 20.43 -2.41
N ARG A 401 8.60 19.93 -1.40
CA ARG A 401 9.00 18.50 -1.32
C ARG A 401 8.31 17.79 -0.15
N GLY A 402 8.28 16.46 -0.21
CA GLY A 402 7.66 15.64 0.85
C GLY A 402 6.13 15.65 0.90
N ILE A 403 5.45 16.37 0.00
CA ILE A 403 3.98 16.40 -0.08
C ILE A 403 3.51 15.33 -1.07
N GLN A 404 3.22 14.12 -0.58
CA GLN A 404 2.76 13.03 -1.42
C GLN A 404 1.62 12.24 -0.78
N GLY A 405 0.51 12.11 -1.51
CA GLY A 405 -0.68 11.36 -1.14
C GLY A 405 -0.41 9.87 -0.98
N ARG A 406 0.56 9.30 -1.72
CA ARG A 406 0.99 7.89 -1.57
C ARG A 406 1.33 7.50 -0.13
N TYR A 407 1.74 8.44 0.72
CA TYR A 407 2.01 8.17 2.14
C TYR A 407 0.77 7.72 2.93
N LEU A 408 -0.43 7.90 2.40
CA LEU A 408 -1.68 7.40 2.97
C LEU A 408 -2.05 5.98 2.53
N PHE A 409 -1.36 5.37 1.56
CA PHE A 409 -1.67 4.00 1.13
C PHE A 409 -1.58 2.96 2.24
N PRO A 410 -0.68 3.04 3.22
CA PRO A 410 -0.73 2.18 4.40
C PRO A 410 -2.06 2.23 5.18
N ALA A 411 -2.86 3.29 5.03
CA ALA A 411 -4.18 3.44 5.64
C ALA A 411 -5.34 2.92 4.76
N ILE A 412 -5.06 2.27 3.62
CA ILE A 412 -6.07 1.87 2.62
C ILE A 412 -7.16 0.95 3.19
N LEU A 413 -6.85 0.16 4.22
CA LEU A 413 -7.82 -0.65 4.93
C LEU A 413 -9.00 0.16 5.47
N ILE A 414 -8.73 1.37 5.96
CA ILE A 414 -9.76 2.25 6.51
C ILE A 414 -10.72 2.69 5.40
N LEU A 415 -10.20 3.05 4.22
CA LEU A 415 -11.03 3.38 3.06
C LEU A 415 -11.91 2.19 2.66
N GLY A 416 -11.34 0.98 2.54
CA GLY A 416 -12.10 -0.21 2.20
C GLY A 416 -13.20 -0.55 3.22
N VAL A 417 -12.92 -0.38 4.52
CA VAL A 417 -13.93 -0.50 5.59
C VAL A 417 -15.05 0.53 5.44
N LEU A 418 -14.72 1.79 5.17
CA LEU A 418 -15.70 2.88 5.02
C LEU A 418 -16.59 2.67 3.79
N VAL A 419 -16.01 2.23 2.67
CA VAL A 419 -16.76 1.82 1.47
C VAL A 419 -17.71 0.67 1.79
N ALA A 420 -17.25 -0.36 2.51
CA ALA A 420 -18.09 -1.50 2.88
C ALA A 420 -19.25 -1.11 3.83
N ILE A 421 -19.00 -0.21 4.79
CA ILE A 421 -20.04 0.31 5.68
C ILE A 421 -21.06 1.11 4.87
N SER A 422 -20.60 1.97 3.97
CA SER A 422 -21.46 2.77 3.08
C SER A 422 -22.31 1.88 2.18
N TRP A 423 -21.72 0.82 1.62
CA TRP A 423 -22.43 -0.20 0.85
C TRP A 423 -23.52 -0.89 1.69
N SER A 424 -23.21 -1.29 2.92
CA SER A 424 -24.17 -1.96 3.80
C SER A 424 -25.42 -1.12 4.07
N VAL A 425 -25.29 0.21 4.06
CA VAL A 425 -26.41 1.15 4.24
C VAL A 425 -27.34 1.12 3.03
N VAL A 426 -26.79 1.09 1.82
CA VAL A 426 -27.56 1.00 0.57
C VAL A 426 -28.20 -0.38 0.45
N GLU A 427 -27.43 -1.43 0.73
CA GLU A 427 -27.89 -2.82 0.66
C GLU A 427 -29.14 -3.06 1.52
N ARG A 428 -29.17 -2.56 2.76
CA ARG A 428 -30.34 -2.69 3.66
C ARG A 428 -31.61 -1.98 3.17
N ARG A 429 -31.50 -1.06 2.19
CA ARG A 429 -32.65 -0.33 1.63
C ARG A 429 -33.22 -0.99 0.37
N LEU A 430 -32.44 -1.88 -0.25
CA LEU A 430 -32.78 -2.49 -1.52
C LEU A 430 -33.30 -3.91 -1.32
N ARG A 431 -34.33 -4.29 -2.09
CA ARG A 431 -34.83 -5.67 -2.12
C ARG A 431 -34.05 -6.51 -3.13
N ALA A 432 -33.94 -7.81 -2.87
CA ALA A 432 -33.35 -8.73 -3.84
C ALA A 432 -34.09 -8.64 -5.20
N PRO A 433 -33.37 -8.69 -6.35
CA PRO A 433 -31.93 -8.96 -6.51
C PRO A 433 -31.04 -7.69 -6.59
N LEU A 434 -31.57 -6.50 -6.33
CA LEU A 434 -30.88 -5.22 -6.58
C LEU A 434 -29.51 -5.05 -5.88
N PRO A 435 -29.30 -5.46 -4.60
CA PRO A 435 -27.97 -5.39 -4.00
C PRO A 435 -26.92 -6.25 -4.70
N ALA A 436 -27.31 -7.41 -5.23
CA ALA A 436 -26.39 -8.30 -5.93
C ALA A 436 -25.96 -7.67 -7.27
N ILE A 437 -26.93 -7.16 -8.04
CA ILE A 437 -26.69 -6.47 -9.32
C ILE A 437 -25.85 -5.22 -9.07
N GLY A 438 -26.24 -4.39 -8.11
CA GLY A 438 -25.50 -3.16 -7.78
C GLY A 438 -24.07 -3.46 -7.35
N GLY A 439 -23.83 -4.52 -6.56
CA GLY A 439 -22.49 -4.89 -6.11
C GLY A 439 -21.61 -5.35 -7.26
N ALA A 440 -22.15 -6.15 -8.19
CA ALA A 440 -21.45 -6.55 -9.40
C ALA A 440 -21.14 -5.34 -10.30
N VAL A 441 -22.11 -4.46 -10.53
CA VAL A 441 -21.94 -3.22 -11.29
C VAL A 441 -20.90 -2.31 -10.65
N ALA A 442 -20.87 -2.20 -9.32
CA ALA A 442 -19.85 -1.42 -8.62
C ALA A 442 -18.43 -1.98 -8.87
N VAL A 443 -18.24 -3.29 -8.78
CA VAL A 443 -16.94 -3.93 -9.08
C VAL A 443 -16.54 -3.74 -10.55
N LEU A 444 -17.47 -3.92 -11.49
CA LEU A 444 -17.21 -3.69 -12.91
C LEU A 444 -16.85 -2.23 -13.20
N GLY A 445 -17.55 -1.27 -12.58
CA GLY A 445 -17.25 0.15 -12.68
C GLY A 445 -15.87 0.51 -12.12
N LEU A 446 -15.51 -0.07 -10.97
CA LEU A 446 -14.16 0.06 -10.40
C LEU A 446 -13.09 -0.51 -11.34
N GLY A 447 -13.34 -1.66 -11.97
CA GLY A 447 -12.46 -2.23 -12.99
C GLY A 447 -12.34 -1.37 -14.25
N ALA A 448 -13.42 -0.72 -14.68
CA ALA A 448 -13.40 0.23 -15.79
C ALA A 448 -12.55 1.46 -15.47
N VAL A 449 -12.60 1.97 -14.23
CA VAL A 449 -11.72 3.05 -13.77
C VAL A 449 -10.25 2.61 -13.75
N ALA A 450 -9.95 1.40 -13.26
CA ALA A 450 -8.59 0.85 -13.31
C ALA A 450 -8.05 0.75 -14.74
N CYS A 451 -8.89 0.25 -15.67
CA CYS A 451 -8.56 0.16 -17.09
C CYS A 451 -8.32 1.55 -17.71
N ALA A 452 -9.19 2.52 -17.42
CA ALA A 452 -9.03 3.89 -17.90
C ALA A 452 -7.73 4.54 -17.38
N GLY A 453 -7.42 4.37 -16.09
CA GLY A 453 -6.18 4.85 -15.50
C GLY A 453 -4.94 4.21 -16.12
N TRP A 454 -4.99 2.90 -16.38
CA TRP A 454 -3.92 2.18 -17.06
C TRP A 454 -3.75 2.65 -18.52
N MET A 455 -4.84 2.89 -19.25
CA MET A 455 -4.77 3.44 -20.61
C MET A 455 -4.17 4.85 -20.64
N VAL A 456 -4.53 5.72 -19.68
CA VAL A 456 -3.91 7.06 -19.56
C VAL A 456 -2.41 6.93 -19.27
N ALA A 457 -2.02 5.98 -18.42
CA ALA A 457 -0.62 5.72 -18.12
C ALA A 457 0.15 5.22 -19.35
N LEU A 458 -0.42 4.28 -20.10
CA LEU A 458 0.18 3.73 -21.32
C LEU A 458 0.51 4.84 -22.33
N HIS A 459 -0.46 5.68 -22.67
CA HIS A 459 -0.25 6.79 -23.63
C HIS A 459 0.69 7.88 -23.09
N GLY A 460 0.81 7.99 -21.76
CA GLY A 460 1.65 8.99 -21.13
C GLY A 460 3.11 8.57 -20.98
N PHE A 461 3.39 7.29 -20.73
CA PHE A 461 4.75 6.76 -20.64
C PHE A 461 5.31 6.35 -22.00
N TRP A 462 4.45 5.88 -22.92
CA TRP A 462 4.85 5.41 -24.25
C TRP A 462 4.09 6.18 -25.34
N PRO A 463 4.32 7.50 -25.49
CA PRO A 463 3.55 8.35 -26.42
C PRO A 463 3.73 7.97 -27.90
N GLU A 464 4.81 7.27 -28.24
CA GLU A 464 5.07 6.73 -29.57
C GLU A 464 4.20 5.52 -29.93
N ALA A 465 3.56 4.88 -28.95
CA ALA A 465 2.61 3.80 -29.22
C ALA A 465 1.29 4.36 -29.77
N GLY A 466 1.02 4.14 -31.06
CA GLY A 466 -0.21 4.57 -31.74
C GLY A 466 -1.43 3.69 -31.42
N SER A 467 -1.22 2.53 -30.80
CA SER A 467 -2.28 1.63 -30.35
C SER A 467 -1.92 0.88 -29.07
N VAL A 468 -2.92 0.31 -28.39
CA VAL A 468 -2.71 -0.55 -27.21
C VAL A 468 -1.82 -1.75 -27.54
N GLY A 469 -1.96 -2.33 -28.74
CA GLY A 469 -1.14 -3.47 -29.18
C GLY A 469 0.34 -3.10 -29.34
N GLU A 470 0.62 -1.93 -29.92
CA GLU A 470 1.98 -1.39 -30.02
C GLU A 470 2.55 -1.08 -28.64
N GLY A 471 1.76 -0.46 -27.76
CA GLY A 471 2.18 -0.18 -26.38
C GLY A 471 2.54 -1.46 -25.62
N LEU A 472 1.72 -2.51 -25.73
CA LEU A 472 2.02 -3.82 -25.16
C LEU A 472 3.29 -4.43 -25.74
N ALA A 473 3.57 -4.25 -27.03
CA ALA A 473 4.79 -4.75 -27.67
C ALA A 473 6.04 -4.00 -27.19
N VAL A 474 5.98 -2.66 -27.08
CA VAL A 474 7.07 -1.82 -26.56
C VAL A 474 7.38 -2.17 -25.09
N MET A 475 6.35 -2.26 -24.26
CA MET A 475 6.48 -2.68 -22.85
C MET A 475 7.10 -4.07 -22.71
N SER A 476 6.65 -5.01 -23.53
CA SER A 476 7.15 -6.38 -23.57
C SER A 476 8.64 -6.41 -23.92
N ALA A 477 9.05 -5.61 -24.91
CA ALA A 477 10.45 -5.48 -25.29
C ALA A 477 11.31 -4.79 -24.21
N ALA A 478 10.76 -3.79 -23.51
CA ALA A 478 11.48 -3.05 -22.47
C ALA A 478 11.90 -3.93 -21.28
N LEU A 479 11.10 -4.94 -20.94
CA LEU A 479 11.33 -5.84 -19.79
C LEU A 479 11.69 -7.27 -20.20
N GLY A 480 12.00 -7.53 -21.46
CA GLY A 480 12.37 -8.87 -21.94
C GLY A 480 11.24 -9.90 -21.88
N VAL A 481 9.98 -9.47 -21.77
CA VAL A 481 8.82 -10.36 -21.62
C VAL A 481 8.24 -10.68 -22.99
N PRO A 482 7.93 -11.96 -23.32
CA PRO A 482 7.25 -12.27 -24.58
C PRO A 482 5.87 -11.59 -24.66
N GLY A 483 5.55 -10.92 -25.77
CA GLY A 483 4.28 -10.17 -25.91
C GLY A 483 3.00 -11.01 -25.72
N VAL A 484 3.08 -12.32 -25.94
CA VAL A 484 1.99 -13.26 -25.62
C VAL A 484 1.66 -13.27 -24.13
N VAL A 485 2.67 -13.15 -23.25
CA VAL A 485 2.48 -13.10 -21.79
C VAL A 485 1.73 -11.84 -21.39
N ALA A 486 2.07 -10.68 -21.96
CA ALA A 486 1.36 -9.43 -21.71
C ALA A 486 -0.13 -9.52 -22.11
N ASN A 487 -0.43 -10.11 -23.27
CA ASN A 487 -1.81 -10.35 -23.72
C ASN A 487 -2.57 -11.29 -22.78
N VAL A 488 -1.95 -12.39 -22.36
CA VAL A 488 -2.55 -13.35 -21.41
C VAL A 488 -2.85 -12.69 -20.07
N LEU A 489 -1.98 -11.80 -19.58
CA LEU A 489 -2.19 -11.07 -18.33
C LEU A 489 -3.40 -10.13 -18.41
N VAL A 490 -3.56 -9.39 -19.52
CA VAL A 490 -4.73 -8.53 -19.73
C VAL A 490 -6.02 -9.35 -19.74
N VAL A 491 -6.06 -10.45 -20.50
CA VAL A 491 -7.22 -11.34 -20.55
C VAL A 491 -7.52 -11.95 -19.17
N ALA A 492 -6.49 -12.37 -18.44
CA ALA A 492 -6.63 -12.89 -17.09
C ALA A 492 -7.19 -11.84 -16.12
N ALA A 493 -6.77 -10.57 -16.22
CA ALA A 493 -7.29 -9.48 -15.40
C ALA A 493 -8.79 -9.24 -15.64
N PHE A 494 -9.23 -9.23 -16.90
CA PHE A 494 -10.67 -9.13 -17.23
C PHE A 494 -11.47 -10.35 -16.75
N ALA A 495 -10.91 -11.56 -16.86
CA ALA A 495 -11.54 -12.77 -16.33
C ALA A 495 -11.66 -12.71 -14.80
N ALA A 496 -10.61 -12.27 -14.09
CA ALA A 496 -10.64 -12.08 -12.64
C ALA A 496 -11.63 -10.98 -12.20
N LEU A 497 -11.80 -9.93 -13.01
CA LEU A 497 -12.79 -8.89 -12.80
C LEU A 497 -14.21 -9.45 -12.90
N ALA A 498 -14.51 -10.19 -13.96
CA ALA A 498 -15.80 -10.85 -14.14
C ALA A 498 -16.09 -11.87 -13.02
N LEU A 499 -15.09 -12.68 -12.65
CA LEU A 499 -15.20 -13.63 -11.53
C LEU A 499 -15.47 -12.92 -10.20
N THR A 500 -14.82 -11.78 -9.95
CA THR A 500 -15.04 -11.01 -8.73
C THR A 500 -16.44 -10.40 -8.72
N ALA A 501 -16.90 -9.81 -9.82
CA ALA A 501 -18.26 -9.29 -9.93
C ALA A 501 -19.32 -10.39 -9.70
N ALA A 502 -19.12 -11.57 -10.29
CA ALA A 502 -19.97 -12.74 -10.05
C ALA A 502 -19.92 -13.21 -8.59
N ALA A 503 -18.73 -13.25 -7.99
CA ALA A 503 -18.57 -13.63 -6.59
C ALA A 503 -19.24 -12.64 -5.63
N VAL A 504 -19.25 -11.33 -5.93
CA VAL A 504 -20.03 -10.33 -5.20
C VAL A 504 -21.53 -10.57 -5.34
N ALA A 505 -22.02 -10.81 -6.57
CA ALA A 505 -23.43 -11.05 -6.81
C ALA A 505 -23.98 -12.26 -6.03
N VAL A 506 -23.16 -13.31 -5.87
CA VAL A 506 -23.56 -14.58 -5.23
C VAL A 506 -23.44 -14.57 -3.70
N GLN A 507 -22.73 -13.61 -3.08
CA GLN A 507 -22.74 -13.49 -1.61
C GLN A 507 -24.17 -13.27 -1.10
N ARG A 508 -24.45 -13.55 0.18
CA ARG A 508 -25.74 -13.23 0.82
C ARG A 508 -25.77 -11.80 1.34
N GLY A 509 -26.99 -11.28 1.49
CA GLY A 509 -27.22 -9.91 1.97
C GLY A 509 -27.33 -9.81 3.47
N THR A 510 -27.23 -8.59 3.98
CA THR A 510 -27.34 -8.28 5.41
C THR A 510 -28.67 -8.71 6.05
N ASP A 511 -29.76 -8.85 5.28
CA ASP A 511 -31.08 -9.25 5.77
C ASP A 511 -31.32 -10.77 5.80
N ASP A 512 -30.55 -11.58 5.06
CA ASP A 512 -30.73 -13.05 5.04
C ASP A 512 -30.29 -13.71 6.36
N ASP A 513 -29.29 -13.13 7.04
CA ASP A 513 -28.81 -13.60 8.35
C ASP A 513 -29.80 -13.31 9.48
N ALA A 514 -30.63 -12.26 9.37
CA ALA A 514 -31.63 -11.91 10.38
C ALA A 514 -32.90 -12.78 10.31
N ARG A 515 -33.22 -13.36 9.16
CA ARG A 515 -34.42 -14.19 8.95
C ARG A 515 -34.23 -15.68 9.30
N THR A 516 -33.01 -16.10 9.64
CA THR A 516 -32.67 -17.53 9.84
C THR A 516 -32.38 -17.92 11.30
N VAL A 517 -32.52 -17.00 12.26
CA VAL A 517 -32.54 -17.36 13.69
C VAL A 517 -34.01 -17.56 14.10
N PRO A 518 -34.47 -18.80 14.37
CA PRO A 518 -35.77 -18.98 15.00
C PRO A 518 -35.71 -18.31 16.36
N VAL A 519 -36.58 -17.34 16.59
CA VAL A 519 -36.85 -16.82 17.94
C VAL A 519 -37.35 -18.00 18.75
N ALA A 520 -36.52 -18.54 19.65
CA ALA A 520 -36.97 -19.51 20.62
C ALA A 520 -38.12 -18.87 21.43
N PRO A 521 -39.27 -19.55 21.62
CA PRO A 521 -40.36 -18.98 22.39
C PRO A 521 -39.86 -18.71 23.81
N ALA A 522 -40.11 -17.50 24.30
CA ALA A 522 -39.81 -17.11 25.66
C ALA A 522 -40.48 -18.11 26.61
N LEU A 523 -39.67 -18.81 27.41
CA LEU A 523 -40.17 -19.59 28.53
C LEU A 523 -40.86 -18.62 29.50
N ALA A 524 -42.16 -18.82 29.69
CA ALA A 524 -42.93 -18.09 30.69
C ALA A 524 -42.36 -18.38 32.09
N PRO A 525 -42.37 -17.39 33.00
CA PRO A 525 -41.91 -17.60 34.36
C PRO A 525 -42.88 -18.51 35.11
N SER A 526 -42.35 -19.60 35.67
CA SER A 526 -42.98 -20.44 36.68
C SER A 526 -42.43 -20.09 38.06
#